data_AF-A0AAV7DKB8-F1
#
_entry.id   AF-A0AAV7DKB8-F1
#
_cell.length_a   1.000
_cell.length_b   1.000
_cell.length_c   1.000
_cell.angle_alpha   90.00
_cell.angle_beta   90.00
_cell.angle_gamma   90.00
#
_symmetry.space_group_name_H-M   'P 1'
#
loop_
_entity.id
_entity.type
_entity.pdbx_description
1 polymer ?
#
loop_
_entity_poly.entity_id
_entity_poly.type
_entity_poly.pdbx_seq_one_letter_code
_entity_poly.pdbx_strand_id
1 'polypeptide(L)'
;MGGLEKKKYESGSATNYITRNKARKKLQLSLPDFRRLCILKGIYPHEPKHKKKVNKGSTAPRTFYLLKDIKFLLHEPIVSKFREYKVFVRRLRKAYGKQEWDDVDRIRGNKPGYKLDHIIKERYPTFIDSLRDLDDALSMCFLFATFRRTGKCHVQTIQLCRRLSVEFLNYVIASRSLRKVFLSIKGIYYQAEILGQTVTWITPYAFSHDHPTDVDYRVMVTFTEFYTTLLGFVNFRLYQTLNLQYPPKLDSNSEAELKMEGEEKYALESETYMEKLAALSASLSRVIPSEPEDEVEVDEFPADSENSSIHEERRKQQQEEEKHKSLFVGLKFFLNREVPREALAFVIR
;
A
#
# COMPACT_ATOMS: atom_id res chain seq x y z
N MET A 1 51.04 -26.19 -12.38
CA MET A 1 49.73 -26.86 -12.45
C MET A 1 48.78 -26.01 -13.29
N GLY A 2 48.58 -26.34 -14.57
CA GLY A 2 47.62 -25.65 -15.44
C GLY A 2 46.21 -26.14 -15.13
N GLY A 3 45.32 -25.23 -14.70
CA GLY A 3 43.92 -25.57 -14.48
C GLY A 3 43.25 -26.00 -15.78
N LEU A 4 42.37 -27.01 -15.71
CA LEU A 4 41.54 -27.49 -16.82
C LEU A 4 40.89 -26.33 -17.58
N GLU A 5 40.92 -26.37 -18.92
CA GLU A 5 40.28 -25.36 -19.77
C GLU A 5 38.79 -25.23 -19.44
N LYS A 6 38.41 -24.05 -18.94
CA LYS A 6 37.01 -23.75 -18.62
C LYS A 6 36.21 -23.57 -19.91
N LYS A 7 35.09 -24.28 -20.05
CA LYS A 7 34.25 -24.12 -21.24
C LYS A 7 33.69 -22.70 -21.31
N LYS A 8 33.54 -22.20 -22.54
CA LYS A 8 33.00 -20.86 -22.79
C LYS A 8 31.63 -20.69 -22.11
N TYR A 9 31.42 -19.54 -21.47
CA TYR A 9 30.19 -19.17 -20.77
C TYR A 9 29.89 -19.92 -19.45
N GLU A 10 30.83 -20.71 -18.93
CA GLU A 10 30.70 -21.36 -17.61
C GLU A 10 31.30 -20.51 -16.46
N SER A 11 31.91 -19.36 -16.77
CA SER A 11 32.50 -18.46 -15.78
C SER A 11 32.28 -16.98 -16.12
N GLY A 12 32.38 -16.12 -15.10
CA GLY A 12 32.24 -14.67 -15.23
C GLY A 12 30.79 -14.19 -15.38
N SER A 13 30.58 -13.03 -16.00
CA SER A 13 29.26 -12.39 -16.08
C SER A 13 28.17 -13.27 -16.71
N ALA A 14 28.53 -14.28 -17.50
CA ALA A 14 27.55 -15.18 -18.13
C ALA A 14 26.79 -16.07 -17.13
N THR A 15 27.38 -16.40 -15.96
CA THR A 15 26.73 -17.22 -14.93
C THR A 15 25.89 -16.40 -13.95
N ASN A 16 26.16 -15.10 -13.83
CA ASN A 16 25.46 -14.22 -12.90
C ASN A 16 24.04 -13.90 -13.32
N TYR A 17 23.73 -14.00 -14.62
CA TYR A 17 22.42 -13.65 -15.17
C TYR A 17 21.70 -14.86 -15.75
N ILE A 18 20.38 -14.81 -15.68
CA ILE A 18 19.49 -15.81 -16.26
C ILE A 18 18.38 -15.10 -17.05
N THR A 19 18.11 -15.59 -18.26
CA THR A 19 17.00 -15.05 -19.08
C THR A 19 15.65 -15.37 -18.44
N ARG A 20 14.65 -14.49 -18.61
CA ARG A 20 13.27 -14.69 -18.11
C ARG A 20 12.70 -16.09 -18.38
N ASN A 21 12.85 -16.60 -19.61
CA ASN A 21 12.31 -17.91 -19.99
C ASN A 21 12.96 -19.07 -19.21
N LYS A 22 14.27 -18.97 -18.94
CA LYS A 22 15.00 -19.96 -18.14
C LYS A 22 14.64 -19.85 -16.66
N ALA A 23 14.51 -18.63 -16.12
CA ALA A 23 14.08 -18.40 -14.75
C ALA A 23 12.69 -19.00 -14.48
N ARG A 24 11.73 -18.73 -15.38
CA ARG A 24 10.38 -19.31 -15.32
C ARG A 24 10.39 -20.84 -15.33
N LYS A 25 11.18 -21.45 -16.24
CA LYS A 25 11.30 -22.91 -16.31
C LYS A 25 11.92 -23.50 -15.04
N LYS A 26 12.93 -22.84 -14.48
CA LYS A 26 13.60 -23.28 -13.24
C LYS A 26 12.67 -23.26 -12.02
N LEU A 27 11.81 -22.24 -11.90
CA LEU A 27 10.83 -22.13 -10.82
C LEU A 27 9.57 -22.99 -11.05
N GLN A 28 9.39 -23.52 -12.26
CA GLN A 28 8.21 -24.29 -12.70
C GLN A 28 6.89 -23.51 -12.62
N LEU A 29 6.95 -22.19 -12.83
CA LEU A 29 5.80 -21.29 -12.76
C LEU A 29 5.28 -20.89 -14.15
N SER A 30 4.04 -20.44 -14.22
CA SER A 30 3.51 -19.80 -15.44
C SER A 30 4.12 -18.39 -15.62
N LEU A 31 3.96 -17.77 -16.79
CA LEU A 31 4.49 -16.41 -17.00
C LEU A 31 3.78 -15.37 -16.10
N PRO A 32 2.44 -15.38 -15.96
CA PRO A 32 1.74 -14.50 -15.02
C PRO A 32 2.17 -14.71 -13.56
N ASP A 33 2.26 -15.97 -13.10
CA ASP A 33 2.63 -16.25 -11.71
C ASP A 33 4.08 -15.86 -11.43
N PHE A 34 4.97 -16.04 -12.42
CA PHE A 34 6.35 -15.56 -12.32
C PHE A 34 6.41 -14.03 -12.19
N ARG A 35 5.64 -13.29 -13.00
CA ARG A 35 5.56 -11.82 -12.86
C ARG A 35 5.02 -11.40 -11.50
N ARG A 36 3.94 -12.04 -11.03
CA ARG A 36 3.35 -11.78 -9.70
C ARG A 36 4.38 -12.02 -8.60
N LEU A 37 5.10 -13.14 -8.63
CA LEU A 37 6.14 -13.45 -7.65
C LEU A 37 7.26 -12.41 -7.65
N CYS A 38 7.72 -11.99 -8.83
CA CYS A 38 8.74 -10.94 -8.95
C CYS A 38 8.27 -9.62 -8.36
N ILE A 39 7.01 -9.23 -8.55
CA ILE A 39 6.44 -8.01 -7.99
C ILE A 39 6.37 -8.10 -6.46
N LEU A 40 5.82 -9.19 -5.94
CA LEU A 40 5.68 -9.39 -4.49
C LEU A 40 7.03 -9.34 -3.76
N LYS A 41 8.07 -9.99 -4.30
CA LYS A 41 9.41 -9.98 -3.70
C LYS A 41 10.27 -8.77 -4.10
N GLY A 42 9.81 -7.90 -5.00
CA GLY A 42 10.60 -6.75 -5.47
C GLY A 42 11.83 -7.12 -6.30
N ILE A 43 11.75 -8.16 -7.13
CA ILE A 43 12.84 -8.58 -8.02
C ILE A 43 12.65 -7.96 -9.40
N TYR A 44 13.60 -7.12 -9.78
CA TYR A 44 13.55 -6.37 -11.03
C TYR A 44 14.44 -7.00 -12.10
N PRO A 45 14.10 -6.79 -13.39
CA PRO A 45 14.99 -7.16 -14.47
C PRO A 45 16.25 -6.29 -14.45
N HIS A 46 17.41 -6.89 -14.75
CA HIS A 46 18.69 -6.20 -14.81
C HIS A 46 19.27 -6.18 -16.22
N GLU A 47 19.90 -5.08 -16.58
CA GLU A 47 20.62 -4.94 -17.84
C GLU A 47 22.11 -5.31 -17.64
N PRO A 48 22.60 -6.40 -18.26
CA PRO A 48 24.00 -6.79 -18.10
C PRO A 48 24.93 -5.87 -18.90
N LYS A 49 26.03 -5.44 -18.28
CA LYS A 49 27.08 -4.61 -18.91
C LYS A 49 27.59 -5.21 -20.25
N HIS A 50 27.68 -6.54 -20.35
CA HIS A 50 28.12 -7.23 -21.57
C HIS A 50 27.05 -8.18 -22.12
N LYS A 51 26.06 -7.62 -22.81
CA LYS A 51 24.91 -8.36 -23.39
C LYS A 51 25.31 -9.56 -24.25
N LYS A 52 26.29 -9.41 -25.14
CA LYS A 52 26.76 -10.48 -26.04
C LYS A 52 27.34 -11.67 -25.26
N LYS A 53 28.10 -11.44 -24.19
CA LYS A 53 28.68 -12.52 -23.37
C LYS A 53 27.59 -13.28 -22.61
N VAL A 54 26.63 -12.57 -22.03
CA VAL A 54 25.53 -13.16 -21.26
C VAL A 54 24.55 -13.93 -22.16
N ASN A 55 24.30 -13.42 -23.36
CA ASN A 55 23.37 -14.03 -24.31
C ASN A 55 24.04 -15.03 -25.26
N LYS A 56 25.18 -15.61 -24.87
CA LYS A 56 25.93 -16.61 -25.65
C LYS A 56 26.17 -16.21 -27.11
N GLY A 57 26.56 -14.95 -27.33
CA GLY A 57 26.84 -14.38 -28.66
C GLY A 57 25.67 -13.66 -29.33
N SER A 58 24.43 -13.83 -28.87
CA SER A 58 23.26 -13.20 -29.49
C SER A 58 23.06 -11.73 -29.05
N THR A 59 22.71 -10.85 -29.99
CA THR A 59 22.37 -9.44 -29.75
C THR A 59 20.88 -9.19 -29.54
N ALA A 60 20.03 -10.23 -29.58
CA ALA A 60 18.59 -10.08 -29.45
C ALA A 60 18.19 -9.46 -28.09
N PRO A 61 17.20 -8.55 -28.07
CA PRO A 61 16.73 -7.94 -26.84
C PRO A 61 16.09 -9.00 -25.95
N ARG A 62 16.65 -9.21 -24.76
CA ARG A 62 16.15 -10.17 -23.78
C ARG A 62 16.18 -9.57 -22.39
N THR A 63 15.18 -9.92 -21.61
CA THR A 63 15.11 -9.58 -20.19
C THR A 63 15.93 -10.57 -19.37
N PHE A 64 16.87 -10.05 -18.59
CA PHE A 64 17.72 -10.83 -17.69
C PHE A 64 17.36 -10.54 -16.23
N TYR A 65 17.53 -11.55 -15.39
CA TYR A 65 17.44 -11.47 -13.94
C TYR A 65 18.75 -11.98 -13.35
N LEU A 66 19.07 -11.60 -12.12
CA LEU A 66 20.23 -12.16 -11.44
C LEU A 66 19.92 -13.58 -10.97
N LEU A 67 20.90 -14.48 -11.13
CA LEU A 67 20.76 -15.88 -10.77
C LEU A 67 20.63 -16.05 -9.25
N LYS A 68 21.25 -15.16 -8.45
CA LYS A 68 21.09 -15.14 -6.99
C LYS A 68 19.64 -14.89 -6.57
N ASP A 69 18.96 -13.94 -7.21
CA ASP A 69 17.57 -13.58 -6.87
C ASP A 69 16.61 -14.72 -7.24
N ILE A 70 16.83 -15.37 -8.38
CA ILE A 70 16.03 -16.55 -8.77
C ILE A 70 16.28 -17.75 -7.85
N LYS A 71 17.49 -17.90 -7.29
CA LYS A 71 17.75 -18.92 -6.26
C LYS A 71 17.00 -18.59 -4.97
N PHE A 72 17.01 -17.32 -4.55
CA PHE A 72 16.26 -16.86 -3.39
C PHE A 72 14.75 -17.15 -3.54
N LEU A 73 14.18 -16.87 -4.73
CA LEU A 73 12.77 -17.20 -5.03
C LEU A 73 12.43 -18.68 -4.95
N LEU A 74 13.39 -19.59 -5.10
CA LEU A 74 13.12 -21.02 -5.08
C LEU A 74 12.69 -21.51 -3.70
N HIS A 75 13.18 -20.86 -2.64
CA HIS A 75 12.90 -21.20 -1.25
C HIS A 75 11.67 -20.47 -0.68
N GLU A 76 10.99 -19.67 -1.51
CA GLU A 76 9.86 -18.86 -1.06
C GLU A 76 8.55 -19.69 -0.94
N PRO A 77 7.87 -19.72 0.23
CA PRO A 77 6.65 -20.50 0.43
C PRO A 77 5.50 -20.15 -0.53
N ILE A 78 5.40 -18.91 -1.01
CA ILE A 78 4.36 -18.53 -1.99
C ILE A 78 4.45 -19.36 -3.28
N VAL A 79 5.65 -19.82 -3.67
CA VAL A 79 5.82 -20.69 -4.84
C VAL A 79 5.03 -21.99 -4.68
N SER A 80 5.06 -22.59 -3.50
CA SER A 80 4.27 -23.78 -3.19
C SER A 80 2.77 -23.49 -3.26
N LYS A 81 2.32 -22.34 -2.75
CA LYS A 81 0.91 -21.92 -2.84
C LYS A 81 0.43 -21.71 -4.27
N PHE A 82 1.26 -21.17 -5.17
CA PHE A 82 0.91 -21.08 -6.60
C PHE A 82 0.77 -22.47 -7.24
N ARG A 83 1.59 -23.45 -6.82
CA ARG A 83 1.48 -24.84 -7.30
C ARG A 83 0.20 -25.50 -6.79
N GLU A 84 -0.13 -25.33 -5.51
CA GLU A 84 -1.38 -25.79 -4.91
C GLU A 84 -2.59 -25.19 -5.65
N TYR A 85 -2.58 -23.88 -5.91
CA TYR A 85 -3.65 -23.20 -6.63
C TYR A 85 -3.82 -23.75 -8.05
N LYS A 86 -2.72 -24.08 -8.74
CA LYS A 86 -2.79 -24.70 -10.07
C LYS A 86 -3.43 -26.09 -10.03
N VAL A 87 -3.13 -26.89 -9.01
CA VAL A 87 -3.77 -28.20 -8.80
C VAL A 87 -5.26 -28.02 -8.47
N PHE A 88 -5.59 -27.06 -7.61
CA PHE A 88 -6.96 -26.67 -7.31
C PHE A 88 -7.76 -26.33 -8.57
N VAL A 89 -7.25 -25.46 -9.45
CA VAL A 89 -7.93 -25.10 -10.70
C VAL A 89 -8.12 -26.31 -11.61
N ARG A 90 -7.16 -27.24 -11.66
CA ARG A 90 -7.30 -28.48 -12.46
C ARG A 90 -8.39 -29.39 -11.89
N ARG A 91 -8.45 -29.56 -10.55
CA ARG A 91 -9.48 -30.36 -9.88
C ARG A 91 -10.86 -29.75 -10.09
N LEU A 92 -10.97 -28.43 -9.94
CA LEU A 92 -12.20 -27.70 -10.17
C LEU A 92 -12.71 -27.88 -11.61
N ARG A 93 -11.85 -27.70 -12.62
CA ARG A 93 -12.21 -27.94 -14.03
C ARG A 93 -12.65 -29.38 -14.30
N LYS A 94 -12.02 -30.35 -13.64
CA LYS A 94 -12.40 -31.77 -13.77
C LYS A 94 -13.80 -32.03 -13.20
N ALA A 95 -14.11 -31.49 -12.03
CA ALA A 95 -15.44 -31.62 -11.41
C ALA A 95 -16.53 -30.92 -12.25
N TYR A 96 -16.26 -29.70 -12.75
CA TYR A 96 -17.16 -29.01 -13.69
C TYR A 96 -17.41 -29.81 -14.98
N GLY A 97 -16.35 -30.36 -15.57
CA GLY A 97 -16.46 -31.17 -16.79
C GLY A 97 -17.27 -32.46 -16.61
N LYS A 98 -17.33 -32.97 -15.37
CA LYS A 98 -18.15 -34.13 -15.00
C LYS A 98 -19.55 -33.76 -14.50
N GLN A 99 -19.85 -32.47 -14.34
CA GLN A 99 -21.10 -31.95 -13.78
C GLN A 99 -21.41 -32.42 -12.33
N GLU A 100 -20.36 -32.74 -11.55
CA GLU A 100 -20.47 -33.08 -10.12
C GLU A 100 -20.54 -31.79 -9.28
N TRP A 101 -21.73 -31.22 -9.07
CA TRP A 101 -21.91 -29.90 -8.44
C TRP A 101 -21.51 -29.84 -6.96
N ASP A 102 -21.81 -30.89 -6.18
CA ASP A 102 -21.45 -30.95 -4.76
C ASP A 102 -19.93 -30.93 -4.55
N ASP A 103 -19.21 -31.64 -5.42
CA ASP A 103 -17.75 -31.65 -5.42
C ASP A 103 -17.17 -30.31 -5.86
N VAL A 104 -17.82 -29.62 -6.80
CA VAL A 104 -17.43 -28.26 -7.20
C VAL A 104 -17.50 -27.32 -5.99
N ASP A 105 -18.58 -27.34 -5.22
CA ASP A 105 -18.74 -26.45 -4.06
C ASP A 105 -17.80 -26.80 -2.91
N ARG A 106 -17.61 -28.09 -2.63
CA ARG A 106 -16.60 -28.55 -1.65
C ARG A 106 -15.20 -28.13 -2.04
N ILE A 107 -14.83 -28.26 -3.32
CA ILE A 107 -13.55 -27.79 -3.81
C ILE A 107 -13.50 -26.27 -3.65
N ARG A 108 -14.52 -25.53 -4.08
CA ARG A 108 -14.57 -24.05 -4.01
C ARG A 108 -14.37 -23.50 -2.60
N GLY A 109 -14.92 -24.16 -1.58
CA GLY A 109 -14.69 -23.83 -0.17
C GLY A 109 -13.23 -23.98 0.27
N ASN A 110 -12.50 -24.93 -0.32
CA ASN A 110 -11.09 -25.21 -0.04
C ASN A 110 -10.12 -24.41 -0.94
N LYS A 111 -10.49 -23.17 -1.32
CA LYS A 111 -9.64 -22.32 -2.16
C LYS A 111 -8.33 -21.99 -1.42
N PRO A 112 -7.15 -22.36 -1.96
CA PRO A 112 -5.89 -22.05 -1.29
C PRO A 112 -5.60 -20.55 -1.38
N GLY A 113 -5.50 -19.91 -0.22
CA GLY A 113 -5.00 -18.54 -0.06
C GLY A 113 -3.53 -18.53 0.34
N TYR A 114 -2.87 -17.40 0.12
CA TYR A 114 -1.55 -17.12 0.68
C TYR A 114 -1.60 -15.77 1.40
N LYS A 115 -0.65 -15.56 2.31
CA LYS A 115 -0.46 -14.29 3.03
C LYS A 115 0.83 -13.63 2.56
N LEU A 116 0.90 -12.31 2.70
CA LEU A 116 2.07 -11.49 2.32
C LEU A 116 2.85 -10.98 3.54
N ASP A 117 2.41 -11.32 4.74
CA ASP A 117 2.90 -10.80 6.02
C ASP A 117 4.42 -11.01 6.18
N HIS A 118 4.93 -12.19 5.83
CA HIS A 118 6.37 -12.49 5.92
C HIS A 118 7.19 -11.71 4.89
N ILE A 119 6.64 -11.48 3.70
CA ILE A 119 7.32 -10.69 2.66
C ILE A 119 7.47 -9.24 3.08
N ILE A 120 6.42 -8.67 3.68
CA ILE A 120 6.45 -7.28 4.14
C ILE A 120 7.49 -7.12 5.24
N LYS A 121 7.53 -8.04 6.22
CA LYS A 121 8.53 -8.01 7.30
C LYS A 121 9.96 -8.22 6.82
N GLU A 122 10.17 -9.07 5.81
CA GLU A 122 11.50 -9.25 5.20
C GLU A 122 11.95 -8.02 4.41
N ARG A 123 11.01 -7.33 3.73
CA ARG A 123 11.32 -6.17 2.89
C ARG A 123 11.50 -4.89 3.70
N TYR A 124 10.74 -4.75 4.79
CA TYR A 124 10.78 -3.60 5.70
C TYR A 124 11.08 -4.08 7.11
N PRO A 125 12.36 -4.25 7.48
CA PRO A 125 12.76 -4.70 8.81
C PRO A 125 12.38 -3.70 9.90
N THR A 126 12.42 -2.40 9.58
CA THR A 126 12.02 -1.33 10.49
C THR A 126 10.74 -0.65 10.03
N PHE A 127 10.00 -0.06 10.98
CA PHE A 127 8.79 0.68 10.68
C PHE A 127 9.08 1.92 9.82
N ILE A 128 10.20 2.60 10.08
CA ILE A 128 10.61 3.79 9.31
C ILE A 128 10.84 3.44 7.84
N ASP A 129 11.45 2.28 7.55
CA ASP A 129 11.63 1.83 6.17
C ASP A 129 10.29 1.63 5.44
N SER A 130 9.26 1.18 6.15
CA SER A 130 7.91 1.05 5.58
C SER A 130 7.25 2.40 5.30
N LEU A 131 7.54 3.44 6.10
CA LEU A 131 7.03 4.79 5.87
C LEU A 131 7.67 5.47 4.66
N ARG A 132 8.95 5.19 4.38
CA ARG A 132 9.66 5.77 3.22
C ARG A 132 9.11 5.32 1.87
N ASP A 133 8.60 4.10 1.79
CA ASP A 133 7.98 3.53 0.58
C ASP A 133 6.45 3.73 0.54
N LEU A 134 5.89 4.50 1.48
CA LEU A 134 4.44 4.65 1.65
C LEU A 134 3.79 5.52 0.56
N ASP A 135 4.53 6.46 -0.03
CA ASP A 135 4.07 7.42 -1.05
C ASP A 135 3.42 6.73 -2.26
N ASP A 136 4.11 5.72 -2.81
CA ASP A 136 3.62 4.93 -3.95
C ASP A 136 2.41 4.08 -3.56
N ALA A 137 2.43 3.51 -2.35
CA ALA A 137 1.36 2.66 -1.83
C ALA A 137 0.05 3.45 -1.67
N LEU A 138 0.14 4.65 -1.09
CA LEU A 138 -0.99 5.57 -0.92
C LEU A 138 -1.54 6.00 -2.27
N SER A 139 -0.69 6.52 -3.15
CA SER A 139 -1.10 7.03 -4.47
C SER A 139 -1.83 5.96 -5.29
N MET A 140 -1.34 4.71 -5.26
CA MET A 140 -2.01 3.58 -5.91
C MET A 140 -3.34 3.22 -5.24
N CYS A 141 -3.42 3.22 -3.91
CA CYS A 141 -4.68 2.90 -3.22
C CYS A 141 -5.75 3.97 -3.44
N PHE A 142 -5.39 5.26 -3.42
CA PHE A 142 -6.30 6.35 -3.77
C PHE A 142 -6.78 6.27 -5.23
N LEU A 143 -5.90 5.87 -6.16
CA LEU A 143 -6.31 5.63 -7.54
C LEU A 143 -7.30 4.46 -7.66
N PHE A 144 -7.03 3.33 -7.01
CA PHE A 144 -7.94 2.18 -7.03
C PHE A 144 -9.27 2.47 -6.33
N ALA A 145 -9.29 3.37 -5.35
CA ALA A 145 -10.51 3.78 -4.66
C ALA A 145 -11.50 4.51 -5.60
N THR A 146 -11.01 5.27 -6.58
CA THR A 146 -11.88 5.99 -7.55
C THR A 146 -12.42 5.09 -8.66
N PHE A 147 -11.84 3.91 -8.88
CA PHE A 147 -12.32 3.01 -9.92
C PHE A 147 -13.75 2.53 -9.66
N ARG A 148 -14.54 2.52 -10.74
CA ARG A 148 -15.86 1.89 -10.75
C ARG A 148 -15.70 0.37 -10.71
N ARG A 149 -16.71 -0.32 -10.16
CA ARG A 149 -16.75 -1.80 -10.16
C ARG A 149 -16.78 -2.29 -11.61
N THR A 150 -15.64 -2.77 -12.11
CA THR A 150 -15.48 -3.32 -13.46
C THR A 150 -15.03 -4.78 -13.38
N GLY A 151 -15.34 -5.59 -14.41
CA GLY A 151 -14.97 -7.02 -14.42
C GLY A 151 -13.46 -7.32 -14.45
N LYS A 152 -12.61 -6.31 -14.66
CA LYS A 152 -11.14 -6.45 -14.69
C LYS A 152 -10.49 -6.36 -13.31
N CYS A 153 -11.12 -5.66 -12.37
CA CYS A 153 -10.62 -5.44 -11.02
C CYS A 153 -11.51 -6.17 -10.01
N HIS A 154 -10.92 -6.80 -9.00
CA HIS A 154 -11.72 -7.48 -8.00
C HIS A 154 -12.40 -6.46 -7.08
N VAL A 155 -13.72 -6.56 -6.93
CA VAL A 155 -14.52 -5.61 -6.13
C VAL A 155 -14.01 -5.55 -4.68
N GLN A 156 -13.58 -6.70 -4.14
CA GLN A 156 -13.03 -6.80 -2.79
C GLN A 156 -11.75 -5.95 -2.62
N THR A 157 -10.88 -5.91 -3.63
CA THR A 157 -9.66 -5.09 -3.60
C THR A 157 -9.99 -3.60 -3.62
N ILE A 158 -10.96 -3.19 -4.44
CA ILE A 158 -11.41 -1.79 -4.50
C ILE A 158 -12.00 -1.35 -3.15
N GLN A 159 -12.86 -2.18 -2.55
CA GLN A 159 -13.45 -1.90 -1.24
C GLN A 159 -12.38 -1.81 -0.14
N LEU A 160 -11.38 -2.71 -0.17
CA LEU A 160 -10.26 -2.67 0.76
C LEU A 160 -9.42 -1.41 0.59
N CYS A 161 -9.11 -0.99 -0.65
CA CYS A 161 -8.39 0.26 -0.91
C CYS A 161 -9.17 1.47 -0.37
N ARG A 162 -10.49 1.56 -0.64
CA ARG A 162 -11.34 2.64 -0.10
C ARG A 162 -11.28 2.70 1.41
N ARG A 163 -11.41 1.54 2.07
CA ARG A 163 -11.31 1.42 3.52
C ARG A 163 -9.96 1.92 4.03
N LEU A 164 -8.87 1.33 3.57
CA LEU A 164 -7.52 1.67 4.03
C LEU A 164 -7.15 3.14 3.78
N SER A 165 -7.58 3.71 2.66
CA SER A 165 -7.42 5.13 2.35
C SER A 165 -8.14 6.02 3.37
N VAL A 166 -9.40 5.71 3.70
CA VAL A 166 -10.17 6.45 4.70
C VAL A 166 -9.57 6.29 6.10
N GLU A 167 -9.14 5.08 6.47
CA GLU A 167 -8.45 4.83 7.74
C GLU A 167 -7.17 5.68 7.85
N PHE A 168 -6.41 5.82 6.76
CA PHE A 168 -5.21 6.64 6.72
C PHE A 168 -5.51 8.14 6.83
N LEU A 169 -6.52 8.66 6.12
CA LEU A 169 -6.93 10.06 6.24
C LEU A 169 -7.39 10.39 7.66
N ASN A 170 -8.16 9.49 8.27
CA ASN A 170 -8.60 9.63 9.67
C ASN A 170 -7.43 9.67 10.66
N TYR A 171 -6.38 8.89 10.42
CA TYR A 171 -5.15 8.97 11.20
C TYR A 171 -4.51 10.36 11.07
N VAL A 172 -4.34 10.87 9.85
CA VAL A 172 -3.70 12.17 9.60
C VAL A 172 -4.47 13.33 10.23
N ILE A 173 -5.80 13.28 10.22
CA ILE A 173 -6.66 14.23 10.92
C ILE A 173 -6.44 14.13 12.44
N ALA A 174 -6.48 12.90 12.99
CA ALA A 174 -6.31 12.70 14.43
C ALA A 174 -4.93 13.15 14.94
N SER A 175 -3.86 12.96 14.16
CA SER A 175 -2.51 13.43 14.49
C SER A 175 -2.23 14.88 14.10
N ARG A 176 -3.13 15.55 13.36
CA ARG A 176 -2.92 16.89 12.77
C ARG A 176 -1.54 17.04 12.11
N SER A 177 -1.20 16.07 11.27
CA SER A 177 0.15 15.94 10.71
C SER A 177 0.31 16.47 9.28
N LEU A 178 -0.75 17.08 8.72
CA LEU A 178 -0.72 17.66 7.38
C LEU A 178 0.14 18.94 7.37
N ARG A 179 1.03 19.06 6.38
CA ARG A 179 1.99 20.17 6.27
C ARG A 179 1.76 21.03 5.04
N LYS A 180 1.67 20.40 3.87
CA LYS A 180 1.54 21.11 2.60
C LYS A 180 0.46 20.46 1.75
N VAL A 181 -0.28 21.31 1.04
CA VAL A 181 -1.31 20.92 0.08
C VAL A 181 -1.07 21.66 -1.21
N PHE A 182 -1.08 20.93 -2.33
CA PHE A 182 -0.90 21.52 -3.65
C PHE A 182 -1.94 20.97 -4.63
N LEU A 183 -2.75 21.85 -5.20
CA LEU A 183 -3.77 21.49 -6.18
C LEU A 183 -3.16 21.56 -7.58
N SER A 184 -3.19 20.44 -8.28
CA SER A 184 -2.75 20.33 -9.68
C SER A 184 -3.91 19.93 -10.57
N ILE A 185 -3.69 19.97 -11.89
CA ILE A 185 -4.64 19.44 -12.88
C ILE A 185 -4.82 17.92 -12.72
N LYS A 186 -3.77 17.21 -12.29
CA LYS A 186 -3.79 15.75 -12.11
C LYS A 186 -4.58 15.28 -10.88
N GLY A 187 -4.70 16.14 -9.87
CA GLY A 187 -5.22 15.78 -8.56
C GLY A 187 -4.64 16.69 -7.47
N ILE A 188 -4.93 16.32 -6.22
CA ILE A 188 -4.49 17.05 -5.04
C ILE A 188 -3.31 16.31 -4.43
N TYR A 189 -2.19 17.02 -4.29
CA TYR A 189 -1.00 16.53 -3.59
C TYR A 189 -1.09 16.93 -2.12
N TYR A 190 -0.94 15.94 -1.25
CA TYR A 190 -0.86 16.14 0.19
C TYR A 190 0.52 15.71 0.67
N GLN A 191 1.09 16.50 1.57
CA GLN A 191 2.32 16.16 2.28
C GLN A 191 2.03 16.16 3.78
N ALA A 192 2.24 15.02 4.43
CA ALA A 192 2.13 14.89 5.88
C ALA A 192 3.45 14.42 6.49
N GLU A 193 3.68 14.80 7.74
CA GLU A 193 4.86 14.41 8.49
C GLU A 193 4.49 13.36 9.54
N ILE A 194 4.99 12.14 9.37
CA ILE A 194 4.66 11.00 10.23
C ILE A 194 5.96 10.49 10.83
N LEU A 195 6.11 10.58 12.16
CA LEU A 195 7.29 10.14 12.91
C LEU A 195 8.62 10.69 12.33
N GLY A 196 8.62 11.96 11.91
CA GLY A 196 9.79 12.62 11.32
C GLY A 196 10.14 12.18 9.89
N GLN A 197 9.26 11.42 9.21
CA GLN A 197 9.35 11.19 7.77
C GLN A 197 8.25 11.99 7.06
N THR A 198 8.62 12.65 5.96
CA THR A 198 7.64 13.35 5.11
C THR A 198 7.11 12.37 4.07
N VAL A 199 5.79 12.21 4.06
CA VAL A 199 5.05 11.32 3.16
C VAL A 199 4.25 12.20 2.22
N THR A 200 4.45 12.03 0.91
CA THR A 200 3.75 12.79 -0.13
C THR A 200 2.96 11.86 -1.03
N TRP A 201 1.65 12.08 -1.12
CA TRP A 201 0.80 11.27 -1.99
C TRP A 201 -0.13 12.15 -2.83
N ILE A 202 -0.58 11.59 -3.95
CA ILE A 202 -1.57 12.21 -4.81
C ILE A 202 -2.94 11.54 -4.62
N THR A 203 -3.95 12.38 -4.44
CA THR A 203 -5.36 11.97 -4.49
C THR A 203 -5.97 12.47 -5.80
N PRO A 204 -6.40 11.58 -6.71
CA PRO A 204 -7.08 12.00 -7.93
C PRO A 204 -8.42 12.64 -7.61
N TYR A 205 -8.86 13.58 -8.46
CA TYR A 205 -10.22 14.11 -8.35
C TYR A 205 -11.25 12.99 -8.54
N ALA A 206 -12.38 13.10 -7.85
CA ALA A 206 -13.48 12.13 -7.87
C ALA A 206 -14.29 12.19 -9.18
N PHE A 207 -13.61 12.16 -10.33
CA PHE A 207 -14.21 12.04 -11.64
C PHE A 207 -14.32 10.57 -12.07
N SER A 208 -15.32 10.29 -12.89
CA SER A 208 -15.39 9.00 -13.57
C SER A 208 -14.36 8.95 -14.68
N HIS A 209 -13.41 8.04 -14.55
CA HIS A 209 -12.39 7.79 -15.56
C HIS A 209 -12.75 6.55 -16.36
N ASP A 210 -12.55 6.62 -17.67
CA ASP A 210 -12.57 5.44 -18.52
C ASP A 210 -11.30 4.61 -18.33
N HIS A 211 -11.45 3.29 -18.47
CA HIS A 211 -10.36 2.35 -18.25
C HIS A 211 -9.61 2.13 -19.56
N PRO A 212 -8.42 2.74 -19.78
CA PRO A 212 -7.67 2.56 -21.01
C PRO A 212 -7.30 1.09 -21.21
N THR A 213 -7.41 0.60 -22.44
CA THR A 213 -7.09 -0.80 -22.78
C THR A 213 -5.59 -1.09 -22.85
N ASP A 214 -4.76 -0.06 -22.95
CA ASP A 214 -3.29 -0.18 -23.04
C ASP A 214 -2.64 -0.59 -21.70
N VAL A 215 -3.35 -0.41 -20.59
CA VAL A 215 -2.81 -0.66 -19.25
C VAL A 215 -3.06 -2.11 -18.82
N ASP A 216 -1.99 -2.80 -18.40
CA ASP A 216 -2.09 -4.16 -17.84
C ASP A 216 -2.54 -4.13 -16.36
N TYR A 217 -3.85 -4.12 -16.15
CA TYR A 217 -4.46 -4.18 -14.82
C TYR A 217 -4.07 -5.40 -14.00
N ARG A 218 -3.64 -6.51 -14.63
CA ARG A 218 -3.23 -7.71 -13.87
C ARG A 218 -1.96 -7.44 -13.08
N VAL A 219 -1.04 -6.66 -13.66
CA VAL A 219 0.18 -6.22 -12.98
C VAL A 219 -0.19 -5.23 -11.87
N MET A 220 -1.03 -4.24 -12.17
CA MET A 220 -1.45 -3.25 -11.17
C MET A 220 -2.14 -3.91 -9.96
N VAL A 221 -3.05 -4.86 -10.17
CA VAL A 221 -3.72 -5.58 -9.08
C VAL A 221 -2.72 -6.29 -8.16
N THR A 222 -1.63 -6.84 -8.70
CA THR A 222 -0.60 -7.49 -7.86
C THR A 222 0.21 -6.49 -7.04
N PHE A 223 0.43 -5.27 -7.55
CA PHE A 223 1.00 -4.18 -6.76
C PHE A 223 0.03 -3.72 -5.68
N THR A 224 -1.23 -3.51 -6.03
CA THR A 224 -2.28 -3.10 -5.08
C THR A 224 -2.47 -4.13 -3.98
N GLU A 225 -2.40 -5.43 -4.29
CA GLU A 225 -2.45 -6.50 -3.29
C GLU A 225 -1.29 -6.38 -2.27
N PHE A 226 -0.08 -6.10 -2.74
CA PHE A 226 1.07 -5.86 -1.86
C PHE A 226 0.89 -4.58 -1.03
N TYR A 227 0.52 -3.47 -1.67
CA TYR A 227 0.36 -2.17 -1.01
C TYR A 227 -0.79 -2.13 -0.01
N THR A 228 -1.90 -2.82 -0.27
CA THR A 228 -3.01 -2.93 0.70
C THR A 228 -2.58 -3.70 1.95
N THR A 229 -1.79 -4.78 1.80
CA THR A 229 -1.23 -5.47 2.96
C THR A 229 -0.23 -4.59 3.72
N LEU A 230 0.62 -3.83 3.03
CA LEU A 230 1.56 -2.87 3.65
C LEU A 230 0.82 -1.79 4.43
N LEU A 231 -0.15 -1.12 3.80
CA LEU A 231 -0.98 -0.09 4.44
C LEU A 231 -1.76 -0.63 5.64
N GLY A 232 -2.25 -1.86 5.59
CA GLY A 232 -2.89 -2.49 6.74
C GLY A 232 -1.97 -2.62 7.96
N PHE A 233 -0.70 -2.99 7.77
CA PHE A 233 0.29 -3.02 8.85
C PHE A 233 0.67 -1.62 9.34
N VAL A 234 0.83 -0.68 8.40
CA VAL A 234 1.18 0.71 8.73
C VAL A 234 0.06 1.36 9.53
N ASN A 235 -1.19 1.31 9.05
CA ASN A 235 -2.35 1.83 9.77
C ASN A 235 -2.48 1.19 11.15
N PHE A 236 -2.37 -0.14 11.27
CA PHE A 236 -2.42 -0.80 12.57
C PHE A 236 -1.40 -0.22 13.57
N ARG A 237 -0.13 -0.05 13.13
CA ARG A 237 0.93 0.49 13.98
C ARG A 237 0.70 1.98 14.29
N LEU A 238 0.28 2.77 13.31
CA LEU A 238 0.00 4.20 13.47
C LEU A 238 -1.14 4.46 14.47
N TYR A 239 -2.24 3.71 14.35
CA TYR A 239 -3.36 3.78 15.30
C TYR A 239 -2.93 3.37 16.71
N GLN A 240 -2.11 2.32 16.83
CA GLN A 240 -1.58 1.90 18.13
C GLN A 240 -0.68 2.97 18.77
N THR A 241 0.09 3.72 17.97
CA THR A 241 0.91 4.85 18.48
C THR A 241 0.03 5.98 19.04
N LEU A 242 -1.15 6.24 18.46
CA LEU A 242 -2.11 7.24 18.94
C LEU A 242 -3.11 6.69 19.97
N ASN A 243 -2.91 5.46 20.47
CA ASN A 243 -3.85 4.76 21.36
C ASN A 243 -5.30 4.68 20.84
N LEU A 244 -5.47 4.63 19.52
CA LEU A 244 -6.76 4.46 18.86
C LEU A 244 -7.08 2.98 18.64
N GLN A 245 -8.36 2.61 18.69
CA GLN A 245 -8.76 1.23 18.43
C GLN A 245 -8.63 0.92 16.93
N TYR A 246 -8.03 -0.22 16.58
CA TYR A 246 -7.94 -0.71 15.20
C TYR A 246 -8.65 -2.06 15.04
N PRO A 247 -9.53 -2.25 14.03
CA PRO A 247 -10.02 -1.26 13.05
C PRO A 247 -10.70 -0.04 13.70
N PRO A 248 -10.66 1.14 13.06
CA PRO A 248 -11.24 2.35 13.62
C PRO A 248 -12.71 2.12 13.94
N LYS A 249 -13.08 2.43 15.19
CA LYS A 249 -14.45 2.56 15.64
C LYS A 249 -14.77 4.04 15.85
N LEU A 250 -15.97 4.43 15.44
CA LEU A 250 -16.50 5.76 15.77
C LEU A 250 -16.73 5.84 17.28
N ASP A 251 -16.51 7.01 17.86
CA ASP A 251 -16.84 7.24 19.26
C ASP A 251 -18.37 7.17 19.47
N SER A 252 -18.81 6.67 20.63
CA SER A 252 -20.22 6.40 20.94
C SER A 252 -21.09 7.66 20.82
N ASN A 253 -20.53 8.83 21.17
CA ASN A 253 -21.21 10.12 21.04
C ASN A 253 -21.38 10.55 19.57
N SER A 254 -20.31 10.41 18.78
CA SER A 254 -20.35 10.71 17.34
C SER A 254 -21.25 9.74 16.56
N GLU A 255 -21.32 8.49 17.01
CA GLU A 255 -22.20 7.48 16.44
C GLU A 255 -23.67 7.78 16.76
N ALA A 256 -23.97 8.32 17.95
CA ALA A 256 -25.31 8.76 18.33
C ALA A 256 -25.77 10.00 17.55
N GLU A 257 -24.91 11.02 17.40
CA GLU A 257 -25.20 12.22 16.59
C GLU A 257 -25.49 11.85 15.12
N LEU A 258 -24.65 11.00 14.53
CA LEU A 258 -24.83 10.53 13.15
C LEU A 258 -25.99 9.52 12.97
N LYS A 259 -26.53 8.95 14.06
CA LYS A 259 -27.75 8.14 14.02
C LYS A 259 -29.00 9.01 14.05
N MET A 260 -28.95 10.20 14.67
CA MET A 260 -30.10 11.11 14.74
C MET A 260 -30.39 11.84 13.41
N GLU A 261 -29.39 12.04 12.55
CA GLU A 261 -29.55 12.81 11.29
C GLU A 261 -30.01 11.99 10.05
N GLY A 262 -30.13 10.66 10.12
CA GLY A 262 -30.55 9.89 8.94
C GLY A 262 -30.70 8.40 9.15
N GLU A 263 -31.87 7.96 9.57
CA GLU A 263 -32.32 6.58 9.38
C GLU A 263 -33.01 6.45 8.01
N GLU A 264 -32.24 6.21 6.95
CA GLU A 264 -32.78 5.55 5.76
C GLU A 264 -32.50 4.05 5.85
N LYS A 265 -33.55 3.31 6.18
CA LYS A 265 -33.66 1.84 6.36
C LYS A 265 -33.22 0.96 5.16
N TYR A 266 -32.62 1.53 4.13
CA TYR A 266 -32.37 0.88 2.84
C TYR A 266 -30.90 0.52 2.57
N ALA A 267 -29.94 0.99 3.39
CA ALA A 267 -28.52 0.63 3.25
C ALA A 267 -28.09 -0.45 4.27
N LEU A 268 -27.23 -1.38 3.85
CA LEU A 268 -26.58 -2.33 4.76
C LEU A 268 -25.74 -1.55 5.78
N GLU A 269 -25.85 -1.89 7.07
CA GLU A 269 -25.16 -1.21 8.18
C GLU A 269 -23.64 -1.00 7.91
N SER A 270 -22.99 -2.00 7.30
CA SER A 270 -21.57 -1.95 6.94
C SER A 270 -21.21 -0.91 5.85
N GLU A 271 -22.13 -0.57 4.95
CA GLU A 271 -21.90 0.45 3.91
C GLU A 271 -22.09 1.86 4.51
N THR A 272 -23.12 2.05 5.32
CA THR A 272 -23.35 3.28 6.10
C THR A 272 -22.19 3.62 7.03
N TYR A 273 -21.62 2.63 7.71
CA TYR A 273 -20.49 2.83 8.62
C TYR A 273 -19.24 3.35 7.89
N MET A 274 -18.95 2.77 6.73
CA MET A 274 -17.85 3.19 5.86
C MET A 274 -18.05 4.59 5.30
N GLU A 275 -19.28 4.94 4.92
CA GLU A 275 -19.62 6.30 4.47
C GLU A 275 -19.49 7.34 5.59
N LYS A 276 -19.87 6.98 6.82
CA LYS A 276 -19.68 7.83 8.01
C LYS A 276 -18.21 8.07 8.33
N LEU A 277 -17.37 7.03 8.23
CA LEU A 277 -15.91 7.18 8.35
C LEU A 277 -15.32 8.00 7.19
N ALA A 278 -15.84 7.83 5.97
CA ALA A 278 -15.40 8.58 4.80
C ALA A 278 -15.85 10.04 4.81
N ALA A 279 -16.88 10.38 5.60
CA ALA A 279 -17.30 11.75 5.81
C ALA A 279 -16.27 12.55 6.64
N LEU A 280 -15.32 11.88 7.31
CA LEU A 280 -14.27 12.47 8.15
C LEU A 280 -14.85 13.44 9.21
N SER A 281 -16.15 13.27 9.54
CA SER A 281 -16.93 14.19 10.34
C SER A 281 -17.03 13.77 11.81
N ALA A 282 -16.62 12.56 12.15
CA ALA A 282 -16.73 12.00 13.49
C ALA A 282 -15.37 11.80 14.16
N SER A 283 -15.36 11.92 15.49
CA SER A 283 -14.20 11.60 16.33
C SER A 283 -14.06 10.09 16.49
N LEU A 284 -12.81 9.61 16.54
CA LEU A 284 -12.50 8.18 16.67
C LEU A 284 -12.42 7.75 18.13
N SER A 285 -12.82 6.51 18.42
CA SER A 285 -12.73 5.92 19.76
C SER A 285 -11.27 5.67 20.18
N ARG A 286 -10.87 6.22 21.32
CA ARG A 286 -9.57 5.95 21.95
C ARG A 286 -9.66 4.77 22.91
N VAL A 287 -8.62 3.93 22.96
CA VAL A 287 -8.51 2.77 23.86
C VAL A 287 -8.27 3.20 25.30
N ILE A 288 -7.64 4.36 25.48
CA ILE A 288 -7.41 5.02 26.77
C ILE A 288 -7.95 6.45 26.62
N PRO A 289 -8.78 6.95 27.55
CA PRO A 289 -9.11 8.37 27.57
C PRO A 289 -7.82 9.14 27.86
N SER A 290 -7.33 9.89 26.88
CA SER A 290 -6.21 10.79 27.10
C SER A 290 -6.70 11.96 27.97
N GLU A 291 -6.06 12.15 29.12
CA GLU A 291 -5.94 13.49 29.72
C GLU A 291 -5.35 14.45 28.67
N PRO A 292 -5.66 15.76 28.73
CA PRO A 292 -5.08 16.73 27.81
C PRO A 292 -3.56 16.55 27.79
N GLU A 293 -2.98 16.57 26.59
CA GLU A 293 -1.54 16.47 26.39
C GLU A 293 -0.85 17.48 27.31
N ASP A 294 -0.26 17.02 28.41
CA ASP A 294 0.77 17.79 29.11
C ASP A 294 1.82 18.11 28.06
N GLU A 295 2.05 19.40 27.86
CA GLU A 295 3.13 19.93 27.02
C GLU A 295 4.40 19.18 27.40
N VAL A 296 4.88 18.29 26.52
CA VAL A 296 6.14 17.61 26.74
C VAL A 296 7.21 18.69 26.57
N GLU A 297 7.60 19.31 27.69
CA GLU A 297 8.75 20.20 27.76
C GLU A 297 9.95 19.47 27.16
N VAL A 298 10.43 20.00 26.03
CA VAL A 298 11.59 19.45 25.34
C VAL A 298 12.80 19.72 26.22
N ASP A 299 13.38 18.66 26.79
CA ASP A 299 14.56 18.71 27.66
C ASP A 299 15.71 19.50 26.99
N GLU A 300 16.06 20.64 27.59
CA GLU A 300 17.07 21.56 27.04
C GLU A 300 18.47 21.04 27.35
N PHE A 301 19.09 20.37 26.38
CA PHE A 301 20.53 20.15 26.39
C PHE A 301 21.26 21.46 26.02
N PRO A 302 22.25 21.92 26.81
CA PRO A 302 23.05 23.09 26.47
C PRO A 302 23.80 22.83 25.15
N ALA A 303 23.54 23.66 24.14
CA ALA A 303 24.20 23.55 22.84
C ALA A 303 25.60 24.18 22.87
N ASP A 304 26.60 23.47 22.34
CA ASP A 304 27.89 24.05 21.97
C ASP A 304 27.70 25.15 20.91
N SER A 305 28.51 26.21 20.99
CA SER A 305 28.34 27.50 20.29
C SER A 305 28.19 27.41 18.77
N GLU A 306 28.66 26.34 18.12
CA GLU A 306 28.58 26.14 16.66
C GLU A 306 27.21 25.66 16.16
N ASN A 307 26.35 25.06 16.99
CA ASN A 307 25.04 24.52 16.57
C ASN A 307 23.85 25.44 16.89
N SER A 308 24.09 26.60 17.48
CA SER A 308 23.06 27.56 17.93
C SER A 308 22.09 27.98 16.83
N SER A 309 22.59 28.27 15.62
CA SER A 309 21.75 28.68 14.47
C SER A 309 20.81 27.57 13.99
N ILE A 310 21.27 26.31 13.96
CA ILE A 310 20.47 25.15 13.54
C ILE A 310 19.38 24.85 14.59
N HIS A 311 19.69 25.02 15.88
CA HIS A 311 18.72 24.87 16.95
C HIS A 311 17.64 25.96 16.93
N GLU A 312 18.00 27.21 16.62
CA GLU A 312 17.03 28.30 16.45
C GLU A 312 16.11 28.09 15.24
N GLU A 313 16.64 27.63 14.10
CA GLU A 313 15.82 27.28 12.93
C GLU A 313 14.85 26.14 13.23
N ARG A 314 15.29 25.11 13.95
CA ARG A 314 14.43 23.99 14.37
C ARG A 314 13.33 24.43 15.33
N ARG A 315 13.63 25.34 16.27
CA ARG A 315 12.63 25.94 17.18
C ARG A 315 11.58 26.75 16.41
N LYS A 316 12.00 27.57 15.45
CA LYS A 316 11.06 28.32 14.59
C LYS A 316 10.14 27.39 13.80
N GLN A 317 10.69 26.31 13.26
CA GLN A 317 9.89 25.29 12.56
C GLN A 317 8.86 24.63 13.49
N GLN A 318 9.25 24.24 14.71
CA GLN A 318 8.32 23.67 15.69
C GLN A 318 7.20 24.64 16.08
N GLN A 319 7.52 25.92 16.29
CA GLN A 319 6.51 26.95 16.58
C GLN A 319 5.55 27.20 15.40
N GLU A 320 6.04 27.15 14.16
CA GLU A 320 5.18 27.23 12.97
C GLU A 320 4.27 26.00 12.86
N GLU A 321 4.77 24.82 13.20
CA GLU A 321 3.98 23.59 13.21
C GLU A 321 2.86 23.62 14.26
N GLU A 322 3.12 24.14 15.46
CA GLU A 322 2.11 24.30 16.50
C GLU A 322 1.02 25.30 16.09
N LYS A 323 1.41 26.40 15.45
CA LYS A 323 0.46 27.34 14.84
C LYS A 323 -0.39 26.65 13.77
N HIS A 324 0.22 25.83 12.92
CA HIS A 324 -0.52 25.09 11.90
C HIS A 324 -1.53 24.10 12.49
N LYS A 325 -1.20 23.44 13.61
CA LYS A 325 -2.12 22.50 14.30
C LYS A 325 -3.33 23.18 14.96
N SER A 326 -3.27 24.50 15.19
CA SER A 326 -4.30 25.26 15.91
C SER A 326 -5.09 26.24 15.02
N LEU A 327 -4.76 26.34 13.73
CA LEU A 327 -5.31 27.32 12.76
C LEU A 327 -6.84 27.47 12.78
N PHE A 328 -7.58 26.36 12.89
CA PHE A 328 -9.04 26.35 12.73
C PHE A 328 -9.82 25.98 14.01
N VAL A 329 -9.13 25.95 15.16
CA VAL A 329 -9.78 25.58 16.43
C VAL A 329 -10.83 26.63 16.81
N GLY A 330 -12.06 26.17 17.05
CA GLY A 330 -13.19 27.02 17.43
C GLY A 330 -13.95 27.68 16.27
N LEU A 331 -13.52 27.49 15.03
CA LEU A 331 -14.22 28.01 13.85
C LEU A 331 -15.23 26.99 13.30
N LYS A 332 -16.32 27.50 12.73
CA LYS A 332 -17.35 26.70 12.05
C LYS A 332 -17.34 27.00 10.56
N PHE A 333 -17.20 25.96 9.75
CA PHE A 333 -17.17 26.07 8.28
C PHE A 333 -18.45 25.47 7.70
N PHE A 334 -19.13 26.25 6.86
CA PHE A 334 -20.29 25.79 6.10
C PHE A 334 -19.89 25.68 4.62
N LEU A 335 -19.81 24.46 4.12
CA LEU A 335 -19.42 24.18 2.74
C LEU A 335 -20.66 24.12 1.84
N ASN A 336 -20.61 24.82 0.71
CA ASN A 336 -21.66 24.74 -0.30
C ASN A 336 -21.59 23.42 -1.10
N ARG A 337 -22.70 23.01 -1.70
CA ARG A 337 -22.86 21.72 -2.41
C ARG A 337 -21.90 21.53 -3.58
N GLU A 338 -21.49 22.60 -4.23
CA GLU A 338 -20.62 22.55 -5.44
C GLU A 338 -19.15 22.25 -5.12
N VAL A 339 -18.78 22.30 -3.85
CA VAL A 339 -17.39 22.22 -3.40
C VAL A 339 -17.03 20.77 -3.08
N PRO A 340 -15.81 20.28 -3.39
CA PRO A 340 -15.38 18.93 -3.03
C PRO A 340 -15.28 18.77 -1.51
N ARG A 341 -16.37 18.30 -0.89
CA ARG A 341 -16.53 18.17 0.57
C ARG A 341 -15.42 17.37 1.23
N GLU A 342 -15.07 16.20 0.67
CA GLU A 342 -14.09 15.29 1.29
C GLU A 342 -12.70 15.91 1.38
N ALA A 343 -12.23 16.55 0.29
CA ALA A 343 -10.92 17.18 0.24
C ALA A 343 -10.83 18.38 1.20
N LEU A 344 -11.88 19.21 1.27
CA LEU A 344 -11.88 20.34 2.20
C LEU A 344 -12.07 19.90 3.65
N ALA A 345 -12.96 18.94 3.93
CA ALA A 345 -13.12 18.38 5.26
C ALA A 345 -11.80 17.82 5.80
N PHE A 346 -11.03 17.14 4.95
CA PHE A 346 -9.71 16.62 5.29
C PHE A 346 -8.67 17.71 5.63
N VAL A 347 -8.73 18.88 5.00
CA VAL A 347 -7.77 19.97 5.25
C VAL A 347 -8.19 20.85 6.43
N ILE A 348 -9.49 21.02 6.64
CA ILE A 348 -10.04 21.86 7.72
C ILE A 348 -9.90 21.16 9.08
N ARG A 349 -10.00 19.83 9.11
CA ARG A 349 -9.88 19.02 10.32
C ARG A 349 -8.46 18.57 10.58
#